data_AF-A0A7X7G648-F1
#
_entry.id   AF-A0A7X7G648-F1
#
_cell.length_a   1.000
_cell.length_b   1.000
_cell.length_c   1.000
_cell.angle_alpha   90.00
_cell.angle_beta   90.00
_cell.angle_gamma   90.00
#
_symmetry.space_group_name_H-M   'P 1'
#
loop_
_entity.id
_entity.type
_entity.pdbx_description
1 polymer ?
#
loop_
_entity_poly.entity_id
_entity_poly.type
_entity_poly.pdbx_seq_one_letter_code
_entity_poly.pdbx_strand_id
1 'polypeptide(L)'
;MADLLLLTPSAGGSAQVLPALGLLNHRVRVLPVEPSALLDAPDADVLLLDARRDLATARSTCRLLRATGLNVPLVLVLTEGGLTVVTAEWGAADFLLEQASPAEVEARLRLVIERGGARQEDDEVAEISSGDLTVDAGGYVARVKGRPLDLTYKEFELLKYLAQHPGRVFTRAQLLQEVWGYDYYGGTRTVDVHVRRLRAKLG
;
A
#
# COMPACT_ATOMS: atom_id res chain seq x y z
N MET A 1 -0.44 -18.29 10.64
CA MET A 1 0.70 -17.82 11.43
C MET A 1 1.33 -16.70 10.64
N ALA A 2 1.36 -15.50 11.20
CA ALA A 2 1.83 -14.29 10.53
C ALA A 2 3.15 -13.79 11.15
N ASP A 3 3.97 -13.14 10.34
CA ASP A 3 5.18 -12.43 10.75
C ASP A 3 4.82 -10.98 11.10
N LEU A 4 4.99 -10.60 12.37
CA LEU A 4 4.64 -9.29 12.91
C LEU A 4 5.90 -8.54 13.28
N LEU A 5 5.99 -7.28 12.84
CA LEU A 5 7.07 -6.38 13.22
C LEU A 5 6.54 -5.36 14.22
N LEU A 6 7.07 -5.33 15.44
CA LEU A 6 6.68 -4.39 16.49
C LEU A 6 7.76 -3.33 16.68
N LEU A 7 7.41 -2.08 16.39
CA LEU A 7 8.22 -0.90 16.71
C LEU A 7 7.83 -0.38 18.08
N THR A 8 8.76 -0.40 19.04
CA THR A 8 8.49 0.12 20.39
C THR A 8 9.69 0.86 20.98
N PRO A 9 9.47 1.97 21.70
CA PRO A 9 10.51 2.61 22.48
C PRO A 9 10.75 1.88 23.82
N SER A 10 9.96 0.86 24.15
CA SER A 10 10.11 0.07 25.38
C SER A 10 11.21 -0.96 25.21
N ALA A 11 12.13 -1.04 26.18
CA ALA A 11 13.17 -2.07 26.22
C ALA A 11 12.64 -3.48 26.56
N GLY A 12 11.34 -3.62 26.86
CA GLY A 12 10.72 -4.92 27.10
C GLY A 12 10.20 -5.59 25.83
N GLY A 13 9.96 -6.90 25.90
CA GLY A 13 9.45 -7.69 24.78
C GLY A 13 8.00 -7.35 24.40
N SER A 14 7.53 -7.94 23.31
CA SER A 14 6.19 -7.72 22.75
C SER A 14 5.05 -7.93 23.76
N ALA A 15 5.20 -8.85 24.71
CA ALA A 15 4.23 -9.11 25.76
C ALA A 15 4.04 -7.95 26.75
N GLN A 16 4.99 -7.01 26.86
CA GLN A 16 4.82 -5.79 27.67
C GLN A 16 4.02 -4.72 26.90
N VAL A 17 4.03 -4.79 25.58
CA VAL A 17 3.33 -3.85 24.70
C VAL A 17 1.89 -4.28 24.47
N LEU A 18 1.73 -5.56 24.14
CA LEU A 18 0.44 -6.19 23.88
C LEU A 18 0.52 -7.63 24.41
N PRO A 19 0.15 -7.88 25.69
CA PRO A 19 0.30 -9.18 26.35
C PRO A 19 -0.33 -10.34 25.57
N ALA A 20 -1.44 -10.07 24.87
CA ALA A 20 -2.12 -11.03 24.02
C ALA A 20 -1.21 -11.70 22.97
N LEU A 21 -0.17 -11.01 22.46
CA LEU A 21 0.77 -11.60 21.50
C LEU A 21 1.53 -12.79 22.07
N GLY A 22 1.74 -12.85 23.38
CA GLY A 22 2.38 -14.00 24.04
C GLY A 22 1.50 -15.25 24.09
N LEU A 23 0.22 -15.13 23.75
CA LEU A 23 -0.76 -16.23 23.74
C LEU A 23 -1.14 -16.67 22.32
N LEU A 24 -0.64 -15.99 21.30
CA LEU A 24 -0.95 -16.25 19.89
C LEU A 24 0.26 -16.86 19.17
N ASN A 25 0.00 -17.63 18.11
CA ASN A 25 1.01 -18.36 17.35
C ASN A 25 1.66 -17.49 16.25
N HIS A 26 1.90 -16.21 16.51
CA HIS A 26 2.57 -15.32 15.57
C HIS A 26 4.07 -15.21 15.85
N ARG A 27 4.86 -14.98 14.81
CA ARG A 27 6.27 -14.60 14.99
C ARG A 27 6.34 -13.10 15.18
N VAL A 28 6.80 -12.66 16.34
CA VAL A 28 6.94 -11.23 16.64
C VAL A 28 8.40 -10.86 16.70
N ARG A 29 8.81 -9.94 15.83
CA ARG A 29 10.13 -9.30 15.88
C ARG A 29 9.97 -7.91 16.46
N VAL A 30 10.82 -7.55 17.41
CA VAL A 30 10.74 -6.25 18.09
C VAL A 30 11.93 -5.40 17.66
N LEU A 31 11.66 -4.19 17.21
CA LEU A 31 12.66 -3.20 16.82
C LEU A 31 12.43 -1.86 17.56
N PRO A 32 13.49 -1.06 17.76
CA PRO A 32 13.33 0.29 18.28
C PRO A 32 12.62 1.18 17.25
N VAL A 33 11.98 2.26 17.73
CA VAL A 33 11.35 3.28 16.88
C VAL A 33 12.42 4.22 16.31
N GLU A 34 13.30 3.67 15.47
CA GLU A 34 14.39 4.40 14.83
C GLU A 34 14.38 4.16 13.32
N PRO A 35 14.64 5.21 12.49
CA PRO A 35 14.65 5.06 11.03
C PRO A 35 15.66 4.02 10.53
N SER A 36 16.82 3.91 11.19
CA SER A 36 17.88 2.94 10.88
C SER A 36 17.41 1.50 11.05
N ALA A 37 16.61 1.21 12.08
CA ALA A 37 16.11 -0.14 12.35
C ALA A 37 15.17 -0.65 11.24
N LEU A 38 14.56 0.27 10.48
CA LEU A 38 13.66 -0.06 9.38
C LEU A 38 14.38 -0.42 8.07
N LEU A 39 15.66 -0.04 7.92
CA LEU A 39 16.42 -0.30 6.70
C LEU A 39 16.74 -1.79 6.53
N ASP A 40 17.02 -2.47 7.64
CA ASP A 40 17.29 -3.91 7.70
C ASP A 40 16.09 -4.70 8.25
N ALA A 41 14.91 -4.08 8.29
CA ALA A 41 13.72 -4.73 8.78
C ALA A 41 13.35 -5.90 7.84
N PRO A 42 13.07 -7.10 8.40
CA PRO A 42 12.61 -8.22 7.61
C PRO A 42 11.20 -7.95 7.07
N ASP A 43 10.83 -8.69 6.03
CA ASP A 43 9.45 -8.73 5.56
C ASP A 43 8.50 -9.11 6.71
N ALA A 44 7.34 -8.47 6.75
CA ALA A 44 6.32 -8.66 7.76
C ALA A 44 4.92 -8.50 7.14
N ASP A 45 3.96 -9.26 7.66
CA ASP A 45 2.57 -9.19 7.25
C ASP A 45 1.87 -7.97 7.87
N VAL A 46 2.29 -7.56 9.08
CA VAL A 46 1.75 -6.39 9.79
C VAL A 46 2.86 -5.68 10.56
N LEU A 47 2.83 -4.35 10.48
CA LEU A 47 3.66 -3.46 11.28
C LEU A 47 2.85 -2.95 12.48
N LEU A 48 3.26 -3.30 13.69
CA LEU A 48 2.71 -2.78 14.93
C LEU A 48 3.56 -1.60 15.42
N LEU A 49 2.92 -0.49 15.79
CA LEU A 49 3.59 0.66 16.38
C LEU A 49 3.09 0.91 17.81
N ASP A 50 3.99 0.84 18.79
CA ASP A 50 3.70 1.21 20.18
C ASP A 50 3.54 2.73 20.30
N ALA A 51 2.30 3.17 20.42
CA ALA A 51 1.91 4.58 20.55
C ALA A 51 1.37 4.88 21.96
N ARG A 52 1.62 4.03 22.96
CA ARG A 52 1.02 4.14 24.30
C ARG A 52 1.58 5.26 25.15
N ARG A 53 2.85 5.63 24.93
CA ARG A 53 3.59 6.57 25.79
C ARG A 53 3.76 7.96 25.19
N ASP A 54 4.00 8.03 23.88
CA ASP A 54 4.25 9.29 23.18
C ASP A 54 3.54 9.31 21.83
N LEU A 55 2.38 9.95 21.82
CA LEU A 55 1.52 10.09 20.65
C LEU A 55 2.11 11.06 19.61
N ALA A 56 2.88 12.06 20.03
CA ALA A 56 3.49 13.02 19.13
C ALA A 56 4.62 12.37 18.31
N THR A 57 5.46 11.60 18.98
CA THR A 57 6.50 10.79 18.34
C THR A 57 5.87 9.74 17.44
N ALA A 58 4.86 8.99 17.93
CA ALA A 58 4.16 7.98 17.11
C ALA A 58 3.56 8.57 15.81
N ARG A 59 2.92 9.74 15.88
CA ARG A 59 2.40 10.43 14.68
C ARG A 59 3.49 10.75 13.67
N SER A 60 4.63 11.22 14.16
CA SER A 60 5.78 11.57 13.32
C SER A 60 6.39 10.32 12.68
N THR A 61 6.49 9.21 13.43
CA THR A 61 6.92 7.90 12.92
C THR A 61 5.97 7.39 11.84
N CYS A 62 4.64 7.50 12.02
CA CYS A 62 3.67 7.11 11.00
C CYS A 62 3.90 7.86 9.67
N ARG A 63 4.17 9.17 9.74
CA ARG A 63 4.47 9.98 8.55
C ARG A 63 5.76 9.54 7.87
N LEU A 64 6.80 9.23 8.65
CA LEU A 64 8.07 8.75 8.12
C LEU A 64 7.91 7.38 7.43
N LEU A 65 7.24 6.42 8.08
CA LEU A 65 6.96 5.08 7.55
C LEU A 65 6.19 5.12 6.22
N ARG A 66 5.28 6.09 6.07
CA ARG A 66 4.60 6.31 4.79
C ARG A 66 5.52 6.86 3.72
N ALA A 67 6.42 7.78 4.08
CA ALA A 67 7.37 8.36 3.14
C ALA A 67 8.41 7.35 2.63
N THR A 68 8.70 6.28 3.37
CA THR A 68 9.60 5.20 2.91
C THR A 68 8.96 4.26 1.90
N GLY A 69 7.64 4.36 1.64
CA GLY A 69 6.94 3.48 0.71
C GLY A 69 6.73 2.05 1.24
N LEU A 70 6.72 1.86 2.56
CA LEU A 70 6.39 0.58 3.18
C LEU A 70 4.92 0.22 2.88
N ASN A 71 4.70 -0.87 2.13
CA ASN A 71 3.37 -1.35 1.74
C ASN A 71 2.72 -2.29 2.75
N VAL A 72 3.36 -2.52 3.90
CA VAL A 72 2.85 -3.37 4.99
C VAL A 72 1.78 -2.61 5.78
N PRO A 73 0.62 -3.20 6.10
CA PRO A 73 -0.40 -2.53 6.88
C PRO A 73 0.11 -2.17 8.30
N LEU A 74 -0.08 -0.90 8.66
CA LEU A 74 0.30 -0.35 9.96
C LEU A 74 -0.86 -0.46 10.96
N VAL A 75 -0.62 -1.04 12.14
CA VAL A 75 -1.58 -1.13 13.24
C VAL A 75 -1.00 -0.43 14.47
N LEU A 76 -1.78 0.46 15.08
CA LEU A 76 -1.35 1.17 16.29
C LEU A 76 -1.68 0.37 17.55
N VAL A 77 -0.75 0.32 18.51
CA VAL A 77 -1.04 -0.14 19.88
C VAL A 77 -1.18 1.08 20.79
N LEU A 78 -2.35 1.23 21.42
CA LEU A 78 -2.77 2.45 22.12
C LEU A 78 -3.28 2.15 23.52
N THR A 79 -3.31 3.18 24.35
CA THR A 79 -4.16 3.24 25.54
C THR A 79 -5.53 3.81 25.18
N GLU A 80 -6.53 3.64 26.04
CA GLU A 80 -7.88 4.18 25.79
C GLU A 80 -7.86 5.70 25.56
N GLY A 81 -7.06 6.45 26.33
CA GLY A 81 -6.91 7.90 26.17
C GLY A 81 -6.30 8.31 24.81
N GLY A 82 -5.47 7.45 24.22
CA GLY A 82 -4.83 7.69 22.92
C GLY A 82 -5.81 7.71 21.75
N LEU A 83 -6.99 7.10 21.87
CA LEU A 83 -8.00 7.06 20.81
C LEU A 83 -8.47 8.46 20.37
N THR A 84 -8.43 9.43 21.29
CA THR A 84 -8.95 10.79 21.07
C THR A 84 -8.18 11.59 20.02
N VAL A 85 -6.92 11.22 19.73
CA VAL A 85 -6.03 11.97 18.84
C VAL A 85 -5.72 11.27 17.52
N VAL A 86 -6.13 9.99 17.38
CA VAL A 86 -5.85 9.20 16.18
C VAL A 86 -6.79 9.64 15.06
N THR A 87 -6.20 9.95 13.91
CA THR A 87 -6.94 10.39 12.72
C THR A 87 -6.46 9.64 11.49
N ALA A 88 -7.22 9.72 10.39
CA ALA A 88 -6.86 9.10 9.12
C ALA A 88 -5.49 9.56 8.57
N GLU A 89 -4.99 10.74 8.99
CA GLU A 89 -3.66 11.25 8.60
C GLU A 89 -2.50 10.39 9.10
N TRP A 90 -2.69 9.66 10.19
CA TRP A 90 -1.71 8.70 10.68
C TRP A 90 -1.61 7.51 9.75
N GLY A 91 -2.72 7.23 9.04
CA GLY A 91 -2.76 6.26 7.97
C GLY A 91 -2.49 4.83 8.43
N ALA A 92 -2.82 4.54 9.67
CA ALA A 92 -2.93 3.19 10.20
C ALA A 92 -4.15 2.48 9.59
N ALA A 93 -4.01 1.19 9.34
CA ALA A 93 -5.06 0.30 8.85
C ALA A 93 -6.06 -0.09 9.95
N ASP A 94 -5.59 -0.21 11.19
CA ASP A 94 -6.42 -0.46 12.38
C ASP A 94 -5.67 -0.04 13.66
N PHE A 95 -6.29 -0.21 14.82
CA PHE A 95 -5.68 -0.05 16.13
C PHE A 95 -6.07 -1.18 17.10
N LEU A 96 -5.23 -1.37 18.11
CA LEU A 96 -5.42 -2.29 19.22
C LEU A 96 -5.21 -1.55 20.53
N LEU A 97 -6.09 -1.77 21.49
CA LEU A 97 -5.83 -1.34 22.86
C LEU A 97 -4.80 -2.27 23.50
N GLU A 98 -3.94 -1.73 24.36
CA GLU A 98 -2.89 -2.52 25.03
C GLU A 98 -3.45 -3.68 25.89
N GLN A 99 -4.72 -3.58 26.30
CA GLN A 99 -5.44 -4.59 27.06
C GLN A 99 -6.39 -5.45 26.21
N ALA A 100 -6.30 -5.38 24.87
CA ALA A 100 -7.15 -6.15 23.98
C ALA A 100 -7.00 -7.66 24.23
N SER A 101 -8.13 -8.38 24.21
CA SER A 101 -8.13 -9.83 24.41
C SER A 101 -7.42 -10.55 23.25
N PRO A 102 -6.85 -11.75 23.46
CA PRO A 102 -6.23 -12.53 22.38
C PRO A 102 -7.18 -12.77 21.19
N ALA A 103 -8.47 -13.00 21.45
CA ALA A 103 -9.46 -13.20 20.41
C ALA A 103 -9.67 -11.94 19.56
N GLU A 104 -9.67 -10.76 20.18
CA GLU A 104 -9.78 -9.49 19.45
C GLU A 104 -8.52 -9.21 18.62
N VAL A 105 -7.33 -9.39 19.22
CA VAL A 105 -6.05 -9.19 18.54
C VAL A 105 -5.95 -10.10 17.32
N GLU A 106 -6.22 -11.40 17.46
CA GLU A 106 -6.21 -12.36 16.35
C GLU A 106 -7.19 -11.95 15.24
N ALA A 107 -8.43 -11.60 15.61
CA ALA A 107 -9.45 -11.25 14.63
C ALA A 107 -9.08 -9.99 13.83
N ARG A 108 -8.57 -8.95 14.50
CA ARG A 108 -8.17 -7.70 13.84
C ARG A 108 -6.92 -7.88 12.98
N LEU A 109 -5.91 -8.60 13.47
CA LEU A 109 -4.72 -8.93 12.68
C LEU A 109 -5.11 -9.69 11.41
N ARG A 110 -5.96 -10.71 11.52
CA ARG A 110 -6.46 -11.46 10.36
C ARG A 110 -7.16 -10.54 9.35
N LEU A 111 -8.10 -9.71 9.81
CA LEU A 111 -8.84 -8.79 8.92
C LEU A 111 -7.94 -7.75 8.25
N VAL A 112 -6.90 -7.28 8.94
CA VAL A 112 -5.93 -6.35 8.38
C VAL A 112 -5.09 -7.01 7.29
N ILE A 113 -4.62 -8.25 7.53
CA ILE A 113 -3.84 -9.02 6.56
C ILE A 113 -4.68 -9.31 5.31
N GLU A 114 -5.92 -9.78 5.47
CA GLU A 114 -6.85 -10.06 4.37
C GLU A 114 -7.11 -8.81 3.50
N ARG A 115 -7.21 -7.62 4.12
CA ARG A 115 -7.36 -6.34 3.40
C ARG A 115 -6.08 -5.88 2.71
N GLY A 116 -4.91 -6.19 3.27
CA GLY A 116 -3.61 -5.92 2.67
C GLY A 116 -3.40 -6.77 1.41
N GLY A 117 -3.72 -8.06 1.50
CA GLY A 117 -3.70 -9.00 0.37
C GLY A 117 -4.67 -8.61 -0.74
N ALA A 118 -5.89 -8.18 -0.42
CA ALA A 118 -6.85 -7.71 -1.43
C ALA A 118 -6.39 -6.44 -2.17
N ARG A 119 -5.57 -5.58 -1.54
CA ARG A 119 -4.92 -4.44 -2.20
C ARG A 119 -3.74 -4.85 -3.08
N GLN A 120 -3.04 -5.92 -2.70
CA GLN A 120 -2.00 -6.53 -3.52
C GLN A 120 -2.57 -7.32 -4.70
N GLU A 121 -3.73 -7.96 -4.58
CA GLU A 121 -4.39 -8.65 -5.69
C GLU A 121 -4.83 -7.71 -6.83
N ASP A 122 -5.17 -6.44 -6.51
CA ASP A 122 -5.39 -5.39 -7.51
C ASP A 122 -4.07 -4.95 -8.22
N ASP A 123 -2.92 -5.10 -7.55
CA ASP A 123 -1.57 -4.89 -8.13
C ASP A 123 -0.99 -6.17 -8.77
N GLU A 124 -1.52 -7.36 -8.46
CA GLU A 124 -1.11 -8.67 -9.02
C GLU A 124 -1.77 -9.00 -10.36
N VAL A 125 -2.55 -8.10 -10.96
CA VAL A 125 -2.65 -8.06 -12.43
C VAL A 125 -1.34 -7.48 -13.00
N ALA A 126 -0.21 -8.08 -12.60
CA ALA A 126 1.12 -7.66 -12.98
C ALA A 126 1.32 -7.81 -14.49
N GLU A 127 0.55 -8.69 -15.15
CA GLU A 127 0.57 -8.88 -16.60
C GLU A 127 -0.84 -8.86 -17.17
N ILE A 128 -1.23 -7.75 -17.80
CA ILE A 128 -2.51 -7.63 -18.51
C ILE A 128 -2.29 -8.10 -19.95
N SER A 129 -2.87 -9.26 -20.32
CA SER A 129 -2.82 -9.76 -21.69
C SER A 129 -4.11 -9.48 -22.46
N SER A 130 -4.01 -8.87 -23.63
CA SER A 130 -5.13 -8.65 -24.56
C SER A 130 -4.70 -8.99 -25.99
N GLY A 131 -5.02 -10.20 -26.44
CA GLY A 131 -4.54 -10.72 -27.72
C GLY A 131 -3.01 -10.79 -27.76
N ASP A 132 -2.41 -10.10 -28.74
CA ASP A 132 -0.95 -10.02 -28.90
C ASP A 132 -0.28 -8.99 -27.96
N LEU A 133 -1.07 -8.19 -27.23
CA LEU A 133 -0.58 -7.18 -26.30
C LEU A 133 -0.40 -7.76 -24.90
N THR A 134 0.75 -7.49 -24.31
CA THR A 134 1.10 -7.84 -22.94
C THR A 134 1.56 -6.59 -22.21
N VAL A 135 0.95 -6.23 -21.08
CA VAL A 135 1.32 -5.05 -20.28
C VAL A 135 1.79 -5.51 -18.91
N ASP A 136 3.09 -5.36 -18.66
CA ASP A 136 3.71 -5.55 -17.36
C ASP A 136 3.58 -4.26 -16.54
N ALA A 137 2.64 -4.27 -15.59
CA ALA A 137 2.35 -3.11 -14.74
C ALA A 137 3.44 -2.86 -13.70
N GLY A 138 4.12 -3.91 -13.22
CA GLY A 138 5.21 -3.81 -12.24
C GLY A 138 6.52 -3.33 -12.88
N GLY A 139 6.81 -3.83 -14.08
CA GLY A 139 8.00 -3.49 -14.86
C GLY A 139 7.90 -2.21 -15.70
N TYR A 140 6.70 -1.60 -15.82
CA TYR A 140 6.43 -0.50 -16.74
C TYR A 140 6.78 -0.83 -18.21
N VAL A 141 6.53 -2.07 -18.63
CA VAL A 141 6.83 -2.53 -19.99
C VAL A 141 5.57 -3.01 -20.68
N ALA A 142 5.29 -2.50 -21.87
CA ALA A 142 4.28 -3.07 -22.77
C ALA A 142 4.95 -3.78 -23.94
N ARG A 143 4.42 -4.92 -24.37
CA ARG A 143 4.93 -5.72 -25.49
C ARG A 143 3.80 -6.04 -26.46
N VAL A 144 4.09 -6.02 -27.77
CA VAL A 144 3.20 -6.56 -28.80
C VAL A 144 3.93 -7.69 -29.49
N LYS A 145 3.32 -8.89 -29.52
CA LYS A 145 3.95 -10.11 -30.07
C LYS A 145 5.34 -10.38 -29.46
N GLY A 146 5.47 -10.13 -28.16
CA GLY A 146 6.71 -10.28 -27.39
C GLY A 146 7.75 -9.16 -27.57
N ARG A 147 7.55 -8.21 -28.50
CA ARG A 147 8.47 -7.08 -28.72
C ARG A 147 8.10 -5.88 -27.83
N PRO A 148 9.04 -5.31 -27.06
CA PRO A 148 8.76 -4.16 -26.21
C PRO A 148 8.40 -2.93 -27.05
N LEU A 149 7.41 -2.17 -26.57
CA LEU A 149 7.01 -0.88 -27.11
C LEU A 149 7.78 0.23 -26.40
N ASP A 150 8.31 1.17 -27.16
CA ASP A 150 8.88 2.39 -26.62
C ASP A 150 7.76 3.39 -26.31
N LEU A 151 7.25 3.38 -25.07
CA LEU A 151 6.16 4.24 -24.62
C LEU A 151 6.71 5.30 -23.65
N THR A 152 6.22 6.54 -23.79
CA THR A 152 6.38 7.53 -22.72
C THR A 152 5.50 7.14 -21.52
N TYR A 153 5.83 7.65 -20.34
CA TYR A 153 5.09 7.36 -19.10
C TYR A 153 3.56 7.52 -19.26
N LYS A 154 3.10 8.63 -19.85
CA LYS A 154 1.65 8.88 -20.04
C LYS A 154 1.02 8.03 -21.15
N GLU A 155 1.78 7.60 -22.14
CA GLU A 155 1.28 6.63 -23.13
C GLU A 155 1.14 5.24 -22.50
N PHE A 156 2.08 4.84 -21.65
CA PHE A 156 1.99 3.60 -20.88
C PHE A 156 0.80 3.60 -19.92
N GLU A 157 0.65 4.65 -19.10
CA GLU A 157 -0.46 4.77 -18.16
C GLU A 157 -1.83 4.75 -18.86
N LEU A 158 -1.93 5.42 -20.01
CA LEU A 158 -3.13 5.38 -20.84
C LEU A 158 -3.40 3.96 -21.38
N LEU A 159 -2.37 3.28 -21.88
CA LEU A 159 -2.49 1.91 -22.38
C LEU A 159 -2.89 0.93 -21.28
N LYS A 160 -2.24 1.01 -20.12
CA LYS A 160 -2.53 0.23 -18.91
C LYS A 160 -4.00 0.42 -18.52
N TYR A 161 -4.45 1.66 -18.38
CA TYR A 161 -5.82 1.96 -17.98
C TYR A 161 -6.86 1.41 -18.96
N LEU A 162 -6.61 1.52 -20.26
CA LEU A 162 -7.48 0.95 -21.29
C LEU A 162 -7.45 -0.59 -21.29
N ALA A 163 -6.28 -1.19 -21.09
CA ALA A 163 -6.09 -2.65 -21.07
C ALA A 163 -6.76 -3.30 -19.85
N GLN A 164 -6.78 -2.63 -18.69
CA GLN A 164 -7.51 -3.07 -17.48
C GLN A 164 -9.02 -3.10 -17.67
N HIS A 165 -9.56 -2.37 -18.65
CA HIS A 165 -11.00 -2.22 -18.86
C HIS A 165 -11.43 -2.58 -20.29
N PRO A 166 -11.22 -3.85 -20.72
CA PRO A 166 -11.50 -4.25 -22.09
C PRO A 166 -12.99 -4.10 -22.43
N GLY A 167 -13.29 -3.58 -23.62
CA GLY A 167 -14.66 -3.39 -24.12
C GLY A 167 -15.41 -2.20 -23.54
N ARG A 168 -14.83 -1.45 -22.59
CA ARG A 168 -15.46 -0.24 -22.03
C ARG A 168 -15.14 0.99 -22.88
N VAL A 169 -16.16 1.79 -23.18
CA VAL A 169 -16.01 3.08 -23.86
C VAL A 169 -15.82 4.19 -22.83
N PHE A 170 -14.78 5.01 -23.01
CA PHE A 170 -14.48 6.15 -22.15
C PHE A 170 -14.61 7.47 -22.91
N THR A 171 -15.08 8.51 -22.20
CA THR A 171 -15.04 9.88 -22.71
C THR A 171 -13.64 10.49 -22.53
N ARG A 172 -13.33 11.53 -23.31
CA ARG A 172 -12.04 12.22 -23.18
C ARG A 172 -11.82 12.81 -21.78
N ALA A 173 -12.87 13.34 -21.16
CA ALA A 173 -12.80 13.91 -19.82
C ALA A 173 -12.47 12.83 -18.77
N GLN A 174 -13.09 11.66 -18.89
CA GLN A 174 -12.79 10.52 -18.01
C GLN A 174 -11.33 10.07 -18.16
N LEU A 175 -10.85 9.85 -19.39
CA LEU A 175 -9.45 9.45 -19.59
C LEU A 175 -8.46 10.52 -19.10
N LEU A 176 -8.79 11.81 -19.26
CA LEU A 176 -7.96 12.89 -18.75
C LEU A 176 -7.85 12.82 -17.22
N GLN A 177 -8.99 12.69 -16.53
CA GLN A 177 -9.05 12.65 -15.08
C GLN A 177 -8.33 11.43 -14.49
N GLU A 178 -8.54 10.25 -15.07
CA GLU A 178 -7.99 9.00 -14.54
C GLU A 178 -6.49 8.85 -14.81
N VAL A 179 -6.00 9.30 -15.97
CA VAL A 179 -4.59 9.12 -16.38
C VAL A 179 -3.71 10.34 -16.07
N TRP A 180 -4.26 11.56 -16.10
CA TRP A 180 -3.52 12.79 -15.78
C TRP A 180 -3.79 13.34 -14.38
N GLY A 181 -4.88 12.93 -13.74
CA GLY A 181 -5.27 13.38 -12.40
C GLY A 181 -6.19 14.60 -12.42
N TYR A 182 -6.90 14.82 -11.31
CA TYR A 182 -7.87 15.91 -11.13
C TYR A 182 -7.23 17.31 -11.20
N ASP A 183 -5.94 17.42 -10.90
CA ASP A 183 -5.20 18.69 -10.85
C ASP A 183 -4.61 19.10 -12.21
N TYR A 184 -4.90 18.37 -13.30
CA TYR A 184 -4.41 18.71 -14.63
C TYR A 184 -5.20 19.88 -15.23
N TYR A 185 -4.60 21.08 -15.24
CA TYR A 185 -5.17 22.31 -15.79
C TYR A 185 -5.16 22.43 -17.33
N GLY A 186 -4.88 21.35 -18.07
CA GLY A 186 -4.84 21.35 -19.53
C GLY A 186 -6.14 20.88 -20.19
N GLY A 187 -6.29 21.14 -21.49
CA GLY A 187 -7.46 20.72 -22.26
C GLY A 187 -7.46 19.22 -22.62
N THR A 188 -8.65 18.65 -22.85
CA THR A 188 -8.85 17.24 -23.23
C THR A 188 -8.15 16.81 -24.53
N ARG A 189 -7.66 17.76 -25.34
CA ARG A 189 -6.90 17.50 -26.58
C ARG A 189 -5.61 16.71 -26.36
N THR A 190 -5.04 16.75 -25.15
CA THR A 190 -3.85 15.94 -24.84
C THR A 190 -4.16 14.45 -24.98
N VAL A 191 -5.36 14.01 -24.59
CA VAL A 191 -5.80 12.61 -24.72
C VAL A 191 -5.77 12.18 -26.18
N ASP A 192 -6.30 12.99 -27.09
CA ASP A 192 -6.33 12.67 -28.53
C ASP A 192 -4.92 12.49 -29.10
N VAL A 193 -3.96 13.33 -28.70
CA VAL A 193 -2.55 13.24 -29.13
C VAL A 193 -1.92 11.94 -28.64
N HIS A 194 -2.12 11.58 -27.37
CA HIS A 194 -1.55 10.36 -26.79
C HIS A 194 -2.21 9.10 -27.37
N VAL A 195 -3.52 9.09 -27.60
CA VAL A 195 -4.22 8.00 -28.29
C VAL A 195 -3.67 7.82 -29.71
N ARG A 196 -3.45 8.92 -30.45
CA ARG A 196 -2.90 8.86 -31.81
C ARG A 196 -1.49 8.26 -31.82
N ARG A 197 -0.62 8.71 -30.92
CA ARG A 197 0.75 8.18 -30.80
C ARG A 197 0.76 6.71 -30.37
N LEU A 198 -0.09 6.35 -29.41
CA LEU A 198 -0.23 4.99 -28.92
C LEU A 198 -0.66 4.04 -30.04
N ARG A 199 -1.66 4.44 -30.84
CA ARG A 199 -2.08 3.68 -32.04
C ARG A 199 -0.94 3.50 -33.04
N ALA A 200 -0.20 4.56 -33.33
CA ALA A 200 0.94 4.49 -34.26
C ALA A 200 2.05 3.52 -33.78
N LYS A 201 2.19 3.32 -32.46
CA LYS A 201 3.15 2.38 -31.87
C LYS A 201 2.62 0.95 -31.78
N LEU A 202 1.31 0.78 -31.66
CA LEU A 202 0.66 -0.54 -31.60
C LEU A 202 0.50 -1.20 -32.98
N GLY A 203 0.42 -0.40 -34.05
CA GLY A 203 0.20 -0.87 -35.43
C GLY A 203 -1.09 -0.33 -36.02
#